data_AF-A0A9Q3ITK4-F1
#
_entry.id   AF-A0A9Q3ITK4-F1
#
_cell.length_a   1.000
_cell.length_b   1.000
_cell.length_c   1.000
_cell.angle_alpha   90.00
_cell.angle_beta   90.00
_cell.angle_gamma   90.00
#
_symmetry.space_group_name_H-M   'P 1'
#
loop_
_entity.id
_entity.type
_entity.pdbx_description
1 polymer ?
#
loop_
_entity_poly.entity_id
_entity_poly.type
_entity_poly.pdbx_seq_one_letter_code
_entity_poly.pdbx_strand_id
1 'polypeptide(L)'
;MGSPPHASLKAAEWALLYKFYIPFLILSQQMSLDKHQSPNTQRNMGQSEEIANELTKNTFHLISAINIATSWTVSMYDATAFAEHWKIFHLSNKHLFPKQKSKPNHHFSDHIPKLFQRWGPAQA
;
A
#
# COMPACT_ATOMS: atom_id res chain seq x y z
N MET A 1 12.00 14.03 -36.54
CA MET A 1 10.93 13.41 -35.74
C MET A 1 11.60 12.50 -34.72
N GLY A 2 11.56 12.84 -33.43
CA GLY A 2 12.23 12.07 -32.39
C GLY A 2 11.29 11.89 -31.21
N SER A 3 10.54 10.79 -31.20
CA SER A 3 9.76 10.39 -30.03
C SER A 3 10.71 9.70 -29.05
N PRO A 4 10.80 10.14 -27.78
CA PRO A 4 11.62 9.41 -26.80
C PRO A 4 10.99 8.04 -26.54
N PRO A 5 11.78 6.96 -26.50
CA PRO A 5 11.28 5.66 -26.11
C PRO A 5 11.06 5.66 -24.60
N HIS A 6 9.89 5.20 -24.15
CA HIS A 6 9.45 5.05 -22.77
C HIS A 6 8.77 6.27 -22.13
N ALA A 7 7.45 6.16 -21.99
CA ALA A 7 6.63 7.01 -21.14
C ALA A 7 7.00 6.78 -19.66
N SER A 8 7.98 7.53 -19.15
CA SER A 8 8.21 7.62 -17.72
C SER A 8 7.06 8.42 -17.10
N LEU A 9 6.38 7.82 -16.12
CA LEU A 9 5.32 8.50 -15.40
C LEU A 9 5.94 9.68 -14.64
N LYS A 10 5.33 10.86 -14.75
CA LYS A 10 5.66 12.03 -13.94
C LYS A 10 5.32 11.75 -12.48
N ALA A 11 5.94 12.46 -11.54
CA ALA A 11 5.71 12.27 -10.11
C ALA A 11 4.22 12.32 -9.71
N ALA A 12 3.45 13.23 -10.32
CA ALA A 12 2.01 13.32 -10.13
C ALA A 12 1.24 12.08 -10.63
N GLU A 13 1.68 11.47 -11.73
CA GLU A 13 1.06 10.27 -12.30
C GLU A 13 1.37 9.03 -11.43
N TRP A 14 2.59 8.94 -10.88
CA TRP A 14 2.92 7.94 -9.85
C TRP A 14 2.05 8.12 -8.60
N ALA A 15 1.87 9.35 -8.14
CA ALA A 15 1.02 9.62 -6.98
C ALA A 15 -0.44 9.19 -7.25
N LEU A 16 -0.98 9.48 -8.44
CA LEU A 16 -2.32 9.06 -8.85
C LEU A 16 -2.46 7.52 -8.89
N LEU A 17 -1.43 6.83 -9.41
CA LEU A 17 -1.35 5.38 -9.45
C LEU A 17 -1.46 4.75 -8.06
N TYR A 18 -0.61 5.19 -7.12
CA TYR A 18 -0.59 4.61 -5.78
C TYR A 18 -1.79 5.01 -4.92
N LYS A 19 -2.30 6.25 -5.07
CA LYS A 19 -3.37 6.77 -4.22
C LYS A 19 -4.77 6.33 -4.66
N PHE A 20 -4.99 6.14 -5.96
CA PHE A 20 -6.33 5.89 -6.50
C PHE A 20 -6.41 4.59 -7.29
N TYR A 21 -5.56 4.40 -8.30
CA TYR A 21 -5.73 3.28 -9.21
C TYR A 21 -5.43 1.92 -8.57
N ILE A 22 -4.37 1.78 -7.77
CA ILE A 22 -4.07 0.54 -7.06
C ILE A 22 -5.16 0.17 -6.04
N PRO A 23 -5.58 1.07 -5.11
CA PRO A 23 -6.71 0.78 -4.24
C PRO A 23 -7.99 0.41 -5.00
N PHE A 24 -8.30 1.15 -6.07
CA PHE A 24 -9.49 0.88 -6.88
C PHE A 24 -9.43 -0.48 -7.56
N LEU A 25 -8.29 -0.86 -8.13
CA LEU A 25 -8.09 -2.16 -8.77
C LEU A 25 -8.30 -3.30 -7.76
N ILE A 26 -7.73 -3.19 -6.56
CA ILE A 26 -7.86 -4.20 -5.51
C ILE A 26 -9.33 -4.32 -5.05
N LEU A 27 -10.01 -3.20 -4.83
CA LEU A 27 -11.43 -3.19 -4.49
C LEU A 27 -12.31 -3.78 -5.61
N SER A 28 -12.01 -3.48 -6.88
CA SER A 28 -12.78 -3.99 -8.02
C SER A 28 -12.61 -5.49 -8.23
N GLN A 29 -11.41 -6.04 -7.98
CA GLN A 29 -11.17 -7.48 -8.03
C GLN A 29 -11.97 -8.20 -6.94
N GLN A 30 -12.07 -7.64 -5.74
CA GLN A 30 -12.86 -8.22 -4.65
C GLN A 30 -14.35 -8.22 -4.94
N MET A 31 -14.92 -7.09 -5.41
CA MET A 31 -16.33 -7.04 -5.79
C MET A 31 -16.71 -8.02 -6.92
N SER A 32 -15.72 -8.43 -7.72
CA SER A 32 -15.91 -9.42 -8.79
C SER A 32 -15.87 -10.86 -8.28
N LEU A 33 -15.16 -11.14 -7.17
CA LEU A 33 -15.11 -12.47 -6.54
C LEU A 33 -16.43 -12.84 -5.85
N ASP A 34 -17.16 -11.86 -5.32
CA ASP A 34 -18.44 -12.09 -4.63
C ASP A 34 -19.57 -12.57 -5.55
N LYS A 35 -19.46 -12.33 -6.87
CA LYS A 35 -20.55 -12.59 -7.85
C LYS A 35 -20.61 -14.01 -8.40
N HIS A 36 -19.60 -14.86 -8.19
CA HIS A 36 -19.58 -16.24 -8.71
C HIS A 36 -19.67 -17.27 -7.59
N GLN A 37 -20.76 -17.23 -6.81
CA GLN A 37 -21.01 -18.23 -5.76
C GLN A 37 -21.77 -19.44 -6.34
N SER A 38 -21.04 -20.54 -6.56
CA SER A 38 -21.62 -21.88 -6.74
C SER A 38 -21.61 -22.61 -5.39
N PRO A 39 -22.71 -23.26 -4.97
CA PRO A 39 -22.82 -23.87 -3.64
C PRO A 39 -21.82 -25.01 -3.36
N ASN A 40 -21.16 -25.57 -4.38
CA ASN A 40 -20.23 -26.71 -4.22
C ASN A 40 -18.76 -26.31 -3.96
N THR A 41 -18.43 -25.00 -3.93
CA THR A 41 -17.05 -24.49 -3.83
C THR A 41 -16.67 -24.00 -2.42
N GLN A 42 -17.49 -24.23 -1.39
CA GLN A 42 -17.33 -23.60 -0.06
C GLN A 42 -16.04 -23.97 0.71
N ARG A 43 -15.49 -25.18 0.54
CA ARG A 43 -14.37 -25.65 1.38
C ARG A 43 -13.00 -25.01 1.10
N ASN A 44 -12.73 -24.66 -0.16
CA ASN A 44 -11.49 -23.96 -0.54
C ASN A 44 -11.67 -22.43 -0.60
N MET A 45 -12.91 -21.95 -0.46
CA MET A 45 -13.27 -20.54 -0.60
C MET A 45 -12.95 -19.73 0.66
N GLY A 46 -13.15 -20.30 1.85
CA GLY A 46 -12.86 -19.59 3.11
C GLY A 46 -11.38 -19.14 3.22
N GLN A 47 -10.44 -19.99 2.79
CA GLN A 47 -9.02 -19.62 2.76
C GLN A 47 -8.71 -18.55 1.70
N SER A 48 -9.36 -18.60 0.53
CA SER A 48 -9.18 -17.60 -0.52
C SER A 48 -9.73 -16.23 -0.13
N GLU A 49 -10.87 -16.21 0.56
CA GLU A 49 -11.51 -15.00 1.06
C GLU A 49 -10.69 -14.36 2.19
N GLU A 50 -10.16 -15.19 3.10
CA GLU A 50 -9.28 -14.74 4.18
C GLU A 50 -8.00 -14.08 3.63
N ILE A 51 -7.33 -14.73 2.66
CA ILE A 51 -6.14 -14.15 2.01
C ILE A 51 -6.48 -12.83 1.30
N ALA A 52 -7.62 -12.77 0.59
CA ALA A 52 -8.06 -11.55 -0.07
C ALA A 52 -8.34 -10.42 0.93
N ASN A 53 -8.96 -10.73 2.06
CA ASN A 53 -9.22 -9.77 3.13
C ASN A 53 -7.91 -9.23 3.74
N GLU A 54 -6.96 -10.13 4.03
CA GLU A 54 -5.64 -9.75 4.55
C GLU A 54 -4.84 -8.90 3.54
N LEU A 55 -4.90 -9.22 2.24
CA LEU A 55 -4.28 -8.41 1.19
C LEU A 55 -4.88 -7.00 1.15
N THR A 56 -6.19 -6.88 1.31
CA THR A 56 -6.87 -5.58 1.30
C THR A 56 -6.53 -4.74 2.52
N LYS A 57 -6.57 -5.33 3.72
CA LYS A 57 -6.12 -4.64 4.93
C LYS A 57 -4.67 -4.17 4.77
N ASN A 58 -3.78 -5.06 4.32
CA ASN A 58 -2.38 -4.74 4.08
C ASN A 58 -2.22 -3.54 3.13
N THR A 59 -2.97 -3.54 2.03
CA THR A 59 -2.97 -2.46 1.04
C THR A 59 -3.46 -1.14 1.64
N PHE A 60 -4.54 -1.15 2.42
CA PHE A 60 -5.04 0.08 3.07
C PHE A 60 -4.05 0.66 4.08
N HIS A 61 -3.32 -0.19 4.83
CA HIS A 61 -2.23 0.28 5.68
C HIS A 61 -1.10 0.93 4.87
N LEU A 62 -0.71 0.35 3.72
CA LEU A 62 0.28 0.96 2.83
C LEU A 62 -0.17 2.32 2.30
N ILE A 63 -1.41 2.42 1.79
CA ILE A 63 -1.96 3.66 1.26
C ILE A 63 -2.03 4.74 2.34
N SER A 64 -2.46 4.37 3.55
CA SER A 64 -2.54 5.29 4.69
C SER A 64 -1.17 5.86 5.04
N ALA A 65 -0.13 5.02 5.10
CA ALA A 65 1.24 5.46 5.32
C ALA A 65 1.74 6.40 4.19
N ILE A 66 1.48 6.07 2.92
CA ILE A 66 1.86 6.90 1.77
C ILE A 66 1.13 8.25 1.80
N ASN A 67 -0.15 8.28 2.15
CA ASN A 67 -0.94 9.51 2.24
C ASN A 67 -0.38 10.45 3.32
N ILE A 68 0.00 9.91 4.48
CA ILE A 68 0.66 10.70 5.52
C ILE A 68 2.02 11.21 5.02
N ALA A 69 2.84 10.35 4.41
CA ALA A 69 4.18 10.73 3.95
C ALA A 69 4.20 11.74 2.82
N THR A 70 3.11 11.83 2.06
CA THR A 70 2.95 12.79 0.96
C THR A 70 2.01 13.94 1.33
N SER A 71 1.68 14.10 2.61
CA SER A 71 0.90 15.24 3.10
C SER A 71 1.75 16.50 3.12
N TRP A 72 1.12 17.64 2.83
CA TRP A 72 1.76 18.97 2.92
C TRP A 72 2.14 19.36 4.34
N THR A 73 1.47 18.80 5.33
CA THR A 73 1.72 19.04 6.76
C THR A 73 1.65 17.73 7.53
N VAL A 74 2.52 17.57 8.53
CA VAL A 74 2.58 16.36 9.36
C VAL A 74 2.74 16.79 10.82
N SER A 75 1.84 16.32 11.67
CA SER A 75 1.89 16.49 13.12
C SER A 75 2.62 15.32 13.80
N MET A 76 2.85 15.45 15.11
CA MET A 76 3.37 14.33 15.92
C MET A 76 2.42 13.12 15.94
N TYR A 77 1.10 13.39 15.86
CA TYR A 77 0.10 12.33 15.73
C TYR A 77 0.25 11.60 14.40
N ASP A 78 0.41 12.33 13.30
CA ASP A 78 0.59 11.76 11.96
C ASP A 78 1.87 10.93 11.86
N ALA A 79 2.96 11.38 12.48
CA ALA A 79 4.19 10.59 12.55
C ALA A 79 4.01 9.26 13.29
N THR A 80 3.21 9.26 14.36
CA THR A 80 2.85 8.05 15.11
C THR A 80 1.95 7.13 14.27
N ALA A 81 0.91 7.69 13.65
CA ALA A 81 0.00 6.97 12.76
C ALA A 81 0.75 6.35 11.56
N PHE A 82 1.69 7.07 10.96
CA PHE A 82 2.55 6.52 9.92
C PHE A 82 3.29 5.29 10.43
N ALA A 83 3.94 5.38 11.59
CA ALA A 83 4.72 4.28 12.15
C ALA A 83 3.85 3.04 12.40
N GLU A 84 2.62 3.23 12.88
CA GLU A 84 1.66 2.16 13.10
C GLU A 84 1.21 1.51 11.78
N HIS A 85 0.74 2.29 10.81
CA HIS A 85 0.32 1.78 9.51
C HIS A 85 1.48 1.07 8.80
N TRP A 86 2.68 1.66 8.80
CA TRP A 86 3.86 1.09 8.17
C TRP A 86 4.26 -0.25 8.82
N LYS A 87 4.24 -0.32 10.15
CA LYS A 87 4.54 -1.55 10.91
C LYS A 87 3.55 -2.67 10.57
N ILE A 88 2.25 -2.38 10.59
CA ILE A 88 1.21 -3.38 10.29
C ILE A 88 1.35 -3.86 8.85
N PHE A 89 1.53 -2.94 7.90
CA PHE A 89 1.82 -3.27 6.50
C PHE A 89 3.04 -4.20 6.39
N HIS A 90 4.16 -3.85 7.01
CA HIS A 90 5.39 -4.63 6.87
C HIS A 90 5.26 -6.05 7.45
N LEU A 91 4.60 -6.19 8.61
CA LEU A 91 4.38 -7.49 9.26
C LEU A 91 3.44 -8.39 8.44
N SER A 92 2.29 -7.86 8.02
CA SER A 92 1.32 -8.61 7.21
C SER A 92 1.85 -8.90 5.80
N ASN A 93 2.64 -8.00 5.20
CA ASN A 93 3.27 -8.23 3.90
C ASN A 93 4.27 -9.41 3.95
N LYS A 94 5.01 -9.57 5.05
CA LYS A 94 5.89 -10.73 5.24
C LYS A 94 5.11 -12.04 5.37
N HIS A 95 3.90 -11.99 5.96
CA HIS A 95 3.01 -13.15 6.06
C HIS A 95 2.39 -13.51 4.70
N LEU A 96 1.90 -12.51 3.96
CA LEU A 96 1.29 -12.68 2.62
C LEU A 96 2.33 -13.12 1.56
N PHE A 97 3.57 -12.64 1.65
CA PHE A 97 4.63 -12.89 0.67
C PHE A 97 5.91 -13.43 1.33
N PRO A 98 5.89 -14.63 1.94
CA PRO A 98 6.99 -15.14 2.77
C PRO A 98 8.29 -15.40 2.00
N LYS A 99 8.20 -15.59 0.69
CA LYS A 99 9.36 -15.81 -0.20
C LYS A 99 10.03 -14.50 -0.63
N GLN A 100 9.38 -13.36 -0.42
CA GLN A 100 9.91 -12.07 -0.83
C GLN A 100 10.86 -11.53 0.26
N LYS A 101 12.12 -11.31 -0.11
CA LYS A 101 13.10 -10.68 0.78
C LYS A 101 12.79 -9.19 0.92
N SER A 102 12.94 -8.66 2.14
CA SER A 102 12.82 -7.22 2.36
C SER A 102 13.95 -6.48 1.61
N LYS A 103 13.59 -5.40 0.92
CA LYS A 103 14.56 -4.56 0.21
C LYS A 103 15.08 -3.46 1.14
N PRO A 104 16.30 -2.94 0.93
CA PRO A 104 16.84 -1.85 1.75
C PRO A 104 15.90 -0.64 1.86
N ASN A 105 15.15 -0.34 0.80
CA ASN A 105 14.17 0.75 0.79
C ASN A 105 13.07 0.59 1.85
N HIS A 106 12.69 -0.63 2.22
CA HIS A 106 11.71 -0.84 3.29
C HIS A 106 12.28 -0.45 4.66
N HIS A 107 13.57 -0.70 4.89
CA HIS A 107 14.26 -0.27 6.11
C HIS A 107 14.37 1.26 6.19
N PHE A 108 14.60 1.94 5.06
CA PHE A 108 14.61 3.40 5.04
C PHE A 108 13.27 4.01 5.48
N SER A 109 12.16 3.37 5.12
CA SER A 109 10.84 3.81 5.54
C SER A 109 10.62 3.75 7.05
N ASP A 110 11.32 2.87 7.78
CA ASP A 110 11.24 2.80 9.25
C ASP A 110 11.80 4.07 9.92
N HIS A 111 12.59 4.87 9.19
CA HIS A 111 13.13 6.14 9.67
C HIS A 111 12.23 7.34 9.36
N ILE A 112 11.23 7.21 8.49
CA ILE A 112 10.36 8.30 8.06
C ILE A 112 9.68 9.03 9.24
N PRO A 113 9.15 8.37 10.28
CA PRO A 113 8.61 9.07 11.45
C PRO A 113 9.60 10.02 12.12
N LYS A 114 10.86 9.59 12.28
CA LYS A 114 11.92 10.43 12.86
C LYS A 114 12.27 11.60 11.94
N LEU A 115 12.19 11.40 10.63
CA LEU A 115 12.40 12.48 9.66
C LEU A 115 11.27 13.51 9.74
N PHE A 116 10.01 13.10 9.85
CA PHE A 116 8.90 14.03 10.07
C PHE A 116 9.07 14.88 11.31
N GLN A 117 9.46 14.26 12.43
CA GLN A 117 9.66 14.98 13.69
C GLN A 117 10.77 16.03 13.61
N ARG A 118 11.80 15.76 12.79
CA ARG A 118 12.98 16.62 12.70
C ARG A 118 12.87 17.69 11.61
N TRP A 119 12.20 17.39 10.52
CA TRP A 119 12.22 18.21 9.30
C TRP A 119 10.84 18.53 8.72
N GLY A 120 9.78 17.93 9.26
CA GLY A 120 8.45 17.96 8.64
C GLY A 120 8.32 16.98 7.46
N PRO A 121 7.20 17.03 6.71
CA PRO A 121 7.00 16.18 5.54
C PRO A 121 8.02 16.46 4.44
N ALA A 122 8.28 15.45 3.59
CA ALA A 122 9.07 15.67 2.39
C ALA A 122 8.30 16.59 1.44
N GLN A 123 8.89 17.74 1.10
CA GLN A 123 8.32 18.62 0.08
C GLN A 123 8.47 17.93 -1.28
N ALA A 124 7.36 17.75 -1.98
CA ALA A 124 7.28 17.14 -3.31
C ALA A 124 7.45 18.19 -4.42
#